data_AF-A0AAJ5NRW8-F1
#
_entry.id   AF-A0AAJ5NRW8-F1
#
_cell.length_a   1.000
_cell.length_b   1.000
_cell.length_c   1.000
_cell.angle_alpha   90.00
_cell.angle_beta   90.00
_cell.angle_gamma   90.00
#
_symmetry.space_group_name_H-M   'P 1'
#
loop_
_entity.id
_entity.type
_entity.pdbx_description
1 polymer ?
#
loop_
_entity_poly.entity_id
_entity_poly.type
_entity_poly.pdbx_seq_one_letter_code
_entity_poly.pdbx_strand_id
1 'polypeptide(L)'
;MKKFNTEFLEKIKESFKVYLHKGSSRSNEKIRIIHSFVANSISKELGENFKVYSLGVSKEGKFEKEIKIVGRYYDKKVDIGIEYKNQAIAGIGIKFVVQNYLQNSINYFENMLGETANIRSEKGKLYFQILIIFEQIPYFSKNKISRKWEKISYKNFSKYAKLSADDQISFRHIPDKILIVVVNFSCINLKNNSEHNDIEQIFNFEDYQTISNFHLDNCLEPLEYSNVLEPIKNEIKNSVIINDYDDFIERISYLIKGNIKN
;
A
#
# COMPACT_ATOMS: atom_id res chain seq x y z
N MET A 1 -18.11 12.29 -5.58
CA MET A 1 -17.69 12.59 -4.20
C MET A 1 -16.55 11.64 -3.89
N LYS A 2 -15.32 12.13 -3.65
CA LYS A 2 -14.14 11.30 -3.30
C LYS A 2 -14.37 10.71 -1.90
N LYS A 3 -14.99 9.54 -1.83
CA LYS A 3 -15.56 9.01 -0.58
C LYS A 3 -14.48 8.41 0.30
N PHE A 4 -13.46 7.79 -0.29
CA PHE A 4 -12.48 7.00 0.43
C PHE A 4 -11.08 7.59 0.46
N ASN A 5 -10.67 8.49 -0.44
CA ASN A 5 -9.30 9.03 -0.43
C ASN A 5 -8.93 9.67 0.94
N THR A 6 -9.78 10.58 1.45
CA THR A 6 -9.52 11.22 2.76
C THR A 6 -9.53 10.20 3.90
N GLU A 7 -10.50 9.27 3.92
CA GLU A 7 -10.56 8.21 4.92
C GLU A 7 -9.33 7.29 4.85
N PHE A 8 -8.82 7.01 3.65
CA PHE A 8 -7.65 6.16 3.45
C PHE A 8 -6.39 6.80 4.01
N LEU A 9 -6.22 8.11 3.81
CA LEU A 9 -5.12 8.87 4.38
C LEU A 9 -5.15 8.85 5.91
N GLU A 10 -6.34 8.98 6.51
CA GLU A 10 -6.53 8.81 7.96
C GLU A 10 -6.18 7.39 8.42
N LYS A 11 -6.52 6.35 7.65
CA LYS A 11 -6.10 4.97 7.98
C LYS A 11 -4.60 4.74 7.84
N ILE A 12 -3.93 5.43 6.92
CA ILE A 12 -2.47 5.45 6.85
C ILE A 12 -1.89 6.13 8.10
N LYS A 13 -2.46 7.26 8.55
CA LYS A 13 -2.08 7.95 9.79
C LYS A 13 -2.20 7.04 11.02
N GLU A 14 -3.36 6.39 11.19
CA GLU A 14 -3.60 5.44 12.28
C GLU A 14 -2.60 4.27 12.25
N SER A 15 -2.39 3.68 11.07
CA SER A 15 -1.41 2.61 10.86
C SER A 15 0.01 3.06 11.20
N PHE A 16 0.38 4.28 10.82
CA PHE A 16 1.68 4.86 11.11
C PHE A 16 1.88 5.10 12.62
N LYS A 17 0.87 5.59 13.35
CA LYS A 17 0.92 5.69 14.83
C LYS A 17 1.16 4.33 15.49
N VAL A 18 0.49 3.27 15.02
CA VAL A 18 0.72 1.91 15.54
C VAL A 18 2.15 1.45 15.29
N TYR A 19 2.72 1.76 14.12
CA TYR A 19 4.13 1.48 13.85
C TYR A 19 5.06 2.20 14.84
N LEU A 20 4.84 3.50 15.07
CA LEU A 20 5.63 4.29 16.01
C LEU A 20 5.57 3.70 17.42
N HIS A 21 4.37 3.35 17.91
CA HIS A 21 4.21 2.75 19.23
C HIS A 21 4.85 1.36 19.36
N LYS A 22 4.81 0.53 18.31
CA LYS A 22 5.30 -0.85 18.37
C LYS A 22 6.81 -0.96 18.23
N GLY A 23 7.49 0.08 17.75
CA GLY A 23 8.95 0.05 17.57
C GLY A 23 9.45 -0.88 16.47
N SER A 24 8.55 -1.48 15.69
CA SER A 24 8.90 -2.53 14.74
C SER A 24 8.13 -2.41 13.44
N SER A 25 8.88 -2.32 12.34
CA SER A 25 8.35 -2.34 10.99
C SER A 25 7.77 -3.71 10.59
N ARG A 26 8.04 -4.77 11.38
CA ARG A 26 7.56 -6.14 11.16
C ARG A 26 6.26 -6.47 11.88
N SER A 27 5.71 -5.55 12.68
CA SER A 27 4.44 -5.79 13.36
C SER A 27 3.30 -5.88 12.34
N ASN A 28 2.55 -6.98 12.38
CA ASN A 28 1.33 -7.13 11.58
C ASN A 28 0.22 -6.17 12.02
N GLU A 29 0.29 -5.63 13.25
CA GLU A 29 -0.78 -4.79 13.80
C GLU A 29 -1.01 -3.50 13.03
N LYS A 30 0.06 -2.82 12.57
CA LYS A 30 -0.09 -1.62 11.75
C LYS A 30 -0.83 -1.94 10.45
N ILE A 31 -0.49 -3.07 9.85
CA ILE A 31 -0.97 -3.49 8.54
C ILE A 31 -2.46 -3.85 8.60
N ARG A 32 -2.92 -4.41 9.73
CA ARG A 32 -4.34 -4.76 9.96
C ARG A 32 -5.31 -3.60 9.73
N ILE A 33 -4.94 -2.38 10.10
CA ILE A 33 -5.80 -1.19 9.90
C ILE A 33 -6.05 -0.96 8.42
N ILE A 34 -4.98 -0.96 7.62
CA ILE A 34 -5.02 -0.76 6.17
C ILE A 34 -5.77 -1.93 5.50
N HIS A 35 -5.41 -3.16 5.85
CA HIS A 35 -6.04 -4.37 5.34
C HIS A 35 -7.56 -4.38 5.58
N SER A 36 -7.99 -3.98 6.77
CA SER A 36 -9.41 -3.94 7.15
C SER A 36 -10.15 -2.84 6.41
N PHE A 37 -9.54 -1.66 6.25
CA PHE A 37 -10.15 -0.57 5.50
C PHE A 37 -10.35 -0.94 4.04
N VAL A 38 -9.31 -1.48 3.38
CA VAL A 38 -9.38 -1.90 1.98
C VAL A 38 -10.41 -2.99 1.76
N ALA A 39 -10.44 -4.01 2.64
CA ALA A 39 -11.45 -5.06 2.56
C ALA A 39 -12.89 -4.51 2.69
N ASN A 40 -13.10 -3.55 3.59
CA ASN A 40 -14.40 -2.90 3.76
C ASN A 40 -14.80 -2.05 2.55
N SER A 41 -13.89 -1.26 1.98
CA SER A 41 -14.16 -0.46 0.77
C SER A 41 -14.61 -1.37 -0.38
N ILE A 42 -13.87 -2.46 -0.61
CA ILE A 42 -14.18 -3.42 -1.68
C ILE A 42 -15.49 -4.14 -1.41
N SER A 43 -15.71 -4.62 -0.18
CA SER A 43 -16.95 -5.31 0.18
C SER A 43 -18.18 -4.41 -0.06
N LYS A 44 -18.08 -3.11 0.25
CA LYS A 44 -19.14 -2.13 -0.03
C LYS A 44 -19.39 -1.97 -1.54
N GLU A 45 -18.35 -1.93 -2.36
CA GLU A 45 -18.49 -1.77 -3.82
C GLU A 45 -18.95 -3.05 -4.54
N LEU A 46 -18.53 -4.23 -4.08
CA LEU A 46 -18.86 -5.51 -4.71
C LEU A 46 -20.29 -5.98 -4.41
N GLY A 47 -20.79 -5.71 -3.20
CA GLY A 47 -22.11 -6.14 -2.73
C GLY A 47 -22.11 -7.57 -2.17
N GLU A 48 -23.29 -8.04 -1.75
CA GLU A 48 -23.46 -9.21 -0.88
C GLU A 48 -23.10 -10.57 -1.51
N ASN A 49 -23.04 -10.64 -2.85
CA ASN A 49 -22.69 -11.87 -3.56
C ASN A 49 -21.20 -12.25 -3.42
N PHE A 50 -20.39 -11.37 -2.84
CA PHE A 50 -18.95 -11.54 -2.67
C PHE A 50 -18.62 -11.63 -1.19
N LYS A 51 -17.69 -12.51 -0.86
CA LYS A 51 -17.03 -12.51 0.46
C LYS A 51 -15.63 -11.96 0.31
N VAL A 52 -15.26 -11.04 1.18
CA VAL A 52 -13.92 -10.46 1.23
C VAL A 52 -13.22 -11.00 2.47
N TYR A 53 -11.91 -11.21 2.43
CA TYR A 53 -11.14 -11.83 3.50
C TYR A 53 -9.89 -11.01 3.73
N SER A 54 -9.49 -10.81 4.98
CA SER A 54 -8.40 -9.89 5.29
C SER A 54 -7.88 -10.09 6.72
N LEU A 55 -6.57 -9.89 6.92
CA LEU A 55 -5.98 -9.92 8.26
C LEU A 55 -6.45 -8.70 9.06
N GLY A 56 -7.29 -8.94 10.07
CA GLY A 56 -7.43 -8.00 11.18
C GLY A 56 -8.80 -7.56 11.63
N VAL A 57 -9.87 -8.34 11.51
CA VAL A 57 -11.13 -8.11 12.26
C VAL A 57 -11.78 -9.43 12.70
N SER A 58 -12.12 -9.52 13.99
CA SER A 58 -13.18 -10.33 14.61
C SER A 58 -13.48 -9.66 15.97
N LYS A 59 -14.67 -9.41 16.51
CA LYS A 59 -16.09 -9.79 16.30
C LYS A 59 -16.88 -8.48 16.11
N GLU A 60 -17.59 -8.25 15.01
CA GLU A 60 -18.99 -8.66 14.74
C GLU A 60 -19.13 -9.54 13.46
N GLY A 61 -18.12 -10.37 13.17
CA GLY A 61 -18.30 -11.59 12.37
C GLY A 61 -18.40 -11.46 10.85
N LYS A 62 -17.65 -10.57 10.19
CA LYS A 62 -17.72 -10.44 8.72
C LYS A 62 -16.49 -10.86 7.90
N PHE A 63 -15.27 -10.95 8.45
CA PHE A 63 -14.10 -11.35 7.64
C PHE A 63 -13.30 -12.46 8.33
N GLU A 64 -13.11 -13.59 7.63
CA GLU A 64 -12.33 -14.73 8.13
C GLU A 64 -10.82 -14.49 7.96
N LYS A 65 -10.00 -15.41 8.51
CA LYS A 65 -8.54 -15.42 8.30
C LYS A 65 -8.23 -15.34 6.80
N GLU A 66 -7.15 -14.64 6.44
CA GLU A 66 -6.61 -14.59 5.07
C GLU A 66 -6.73 -15.96 4.37
N ILE A 67 -7.40 -15.95 3.21
CA ILE A 67 -7.63 -17.15 2.42
C ILE A 67 -6.45 -17.43 1.50
N LYS A 68 -6.38 -18.68 1.02
CA LYS A 68 -5.47 -19.06 -0.05
C LYS A 68 -6.15 -18.85 -1.40
N ILE A 69 -5.43 -18.26 -2.33
CA ILE A 69 -5.78 -18.29 -3.75
C ILE A 69 -4.91 -19.35 -4.43
N VAL A 70 -5.54 -20.15 -5.29
CA VAL A 70 -4.82 -21.12 -6.13
C VAL A 70 -3.98 -20.33 -7.12
N GLY A 71 -2.68 -20.61 -7.11
CA GLY A 71 -1.74 -20.12 -8.12
C GLY A 71 -1.25 -21.27 -8.99
N ARG A 72 -0.61 -20.93 -10.10
CA ARG A 72 -0.12 -21.92 -11.08
C ARG A 72 0.92 -22.88 -10.50
N TYR A 73 1.82 -22.37 -9.67
CA TYR A 73 2.94 -23.14 -9.11
C TYR A 73 2.69 -23.53 -7.66
N TYR A 74 2.01 -22.67 -6.90
CA TYR A 74 1.65 -22.92 -5.51
C TYR A 74 0.48 -22.04 -5.06
N ASP A 75 -0.26 -22.50 -4.06
CA ASP A 75 -1.29 -21.71 -3.40
C ASP A 75 -0.68 -20.58 -2.59
N LYS A 76 -1.15 -19.35 -2.79
CA LYS A 76 -0.68 -18.17 -2.06
C LYS A 76 -1.72 -17.72 -1.06
N LYS A 77 -1.28 -17.50 0.18
CA LYS A 77 -2.05 -16.72 1.16
C LYS A 77 -1.90 -15.23 0.82
N VAL A 78 -3.01 -14.58 0.52
CA VAL A 78 -3.05 -13.16 0.10
C VAL A 78 -3.47 -12.26 1.25
N ASP A 79 -3.02 -11.01 1.23
CA ASP A 79 -3.33 -10.02 2.27
C ASP A 79 -4.83 -9.73 2.33
N ILE A 80 -5.44 -9.60 1.15
CA ILE A 80 -6.90 -9.54 0.99
C ILE A 80 -7.32 -10.51 -0.11
N GLY A 81 -8.27 -11.39 0.19
CA GLY A 81 -8.87 -12.33 -0.76
C GLY A 81 -10.32 -11.99 -1.06
N ILE A 82 -10.75 -12.21 -2.29
CA ILE A 82 -12.16 -12.06 -2.69
C ILE A 82 -12.67 -13.39 -3.24
N GLU A 83 -13.80 -13.82 -2.72
CA GLU A 83 -14.50 -15.05 -3.09
C GLU A 83 -15.85 -14.72 -3.73
N TYR A 84 -16.18 -15.47 -4.77
CA TYR A 84 -17.50 -15.50 -5.39
C TYR A 84 -17.95 -16.95 -5.54
N LYS A 85 -19.17 -17.28 -5.10
CA LYS A 85 -19.72 -18.64 -5.12
C LYS A 85 -18.75 -19.71 -4.58
N ASN A 86 -18.12 -19.45 -3.43
CA ASN A 86 -17.18 -20.36 -2.78
C ASN A 86 -15.87 -20.62 -3.56
N GLN A 87 -15.52 -19.74 -4.50
CA GLN A 87 -14.25 -19.78 -5.21
C GLN A 87 -13.48 -18.45 -5.02
N ALA A 88 -12.22 -18.53 -4.56
CA ALA A 88 -11.34 -17.37 -4.49
C ALA A 88 -11.00 -16.88 -5.90
N ILE A 89 -11.50 -15.72 -6.31
CA ILE A 89 -11.36 -15.20 -7.69
C ILE A 89 -10.36 -14.05 -7.82
N ALA A 90 -10.05 -13.37 -6.72
CA ALA A 90 -9.09 -12.28 -6.73
C ALA A 90 -8.31 -12.18 -5.42
N GLY A 91 -7.10 -11.65 -5.52
CA GLY A 91 -6.26 -11.32 -4.38
C GLY A 91 -5.69 -9.91 -4.49
N ILE A 92 -5.34 -9.32 -3.34
CA ILE A 92 -4.64 -8.05 -3.25
C ILE A 92 -3.42 -8.26 -2.37
N GLY A 93 -2.26 -7.83 -2.86
CA GLY A 93 -1.05 -7.65 -2.05
C GLY A 93 -0.94 -6.21 -1.56
N ILE A 94 -0.53 -6.02 -0.31
CA ILE A 94 -0.36 -4.69 0.30
C ILE A 94 1.05 -4.57 0.87
N LYS A 95 1.75 -3.52 0.43
CA LYS A 95 3.07 -3.16 0.94
C LYS A 95 3.03 -1.78 1.58
N PHE A 96 3.10 -1.73 2.91
CA PHE A 96 3.22 -0.48 3.65
C PHE A 96 4.67 -0.24 4.12
N VAL A 97 5.36 0.69 3.46
CA VAL A 97 6.78 0.98 3.66
C VAL A 97 6.96 2.27 4.46
N VAL A 98 7.60 2.14 5.63
CA VAL A 98 7.83 3.25 6.59
C VAL A 98 9.32 3.49 6.88
N GLN A 99 10.22 2.68 6.31
CA GLN A 99 11.67 2.79 6.48
C GLN A 99 12.41 2.04 5.37
N ASN A 100 13.66 2.43 5.09
CA ASN A 100 14.64 1.73 4.22
C ASN A 100 14.09 1.29 2.85
N TYR A 101 13.32 2.14 2.16
CA TYR A 101 12.76 1.78 0.85
C TYR A 101 13.84 1.65 -0.21
N LEU A 102 14.75 2.63 -0.33
CA LEU A 102 15.69 2.66 -1.43
C LEU A 102 16.56 1.39 -1.45
N GLN A 103 16.96 0.92 -0.26
CA GLN A 103 17.68 -0.34 -0.09
C GLN A 103 16.90 -1.58 -0.57
N ASN A 104 15.58 -1.59 -0.40
CA ASN A 104 14.75 -2.78 -0.63
C ASN A 104 13.82 -2.68 -1.85
N SER A 105 13.87 -1.55 -2.57
CA SER A 105 12.90 -1.23 -3.62
C SER A 105 12.95 -2.19 -4.81
N ILE A 106 14.11 -2.81 -5.09
CA ILE A 106 14.27 -3.83 -6.12
C ILE A 106 13.59 -5.12 -5.67
N ASN A 107 13.92 -5.62 -4.47
CA ASN A 107 13.32 -6.82 -3.89
C ASN A 107 11.78 -6.72 -3.80
N TYR A 108 11.25 -5.55 -3.43
CA TYR A 108 9.81 -5.33 -3.39
C TYR A 108 9.16 -5.44 -4.78
N PHE A 109 9.83 -4.91 -5.80
CA PHE A 109 9.37 -5.00 -7.17
C PHE A 109 9.43 -6.44 -7.68
N GLU A 110 10.55 -7.13 -7.52
CA GLU A 110 10.72 -8.54 -7.95
C GLU A 110 9.72 -9.49 -7.27
N ASN A 111 9.51 -9.33 -5.96
CA ASN A 111 8.53 -10.13 -5.23
C ASN A 111 7.11 -9.90 -5.76
N MET A 112 6.74 -8.63 -6.02
CA MET A 112 5.46 -8.29 -6.61
C MET A 112 5.27 -8.98 -7.96
N LEU A 113 6.29 -8.96 -8.84
CA LEU A 113 6.25 -9.64 -10.13
C LEU A 113 6.04 -11.15 -9.98
N GLY A 114 6.78 -11.79 -9.07
CA GLY A 114 6.71 -13.23 -8.83
C GLY A 114 5.36 -13.69 -8.26
N GLU A 115 4.84 -13.00 -7.26
CA GLU A 115 3.52 -13.29 -6.68
C GLU A 115 2.41 -13.13 -7.74
N THR A 116 2.50 -12.05 -8.52
CA THR A 116 1.56 -11.77 -9.59
C THR A 116 1.60 -12.82 -10.68
N ALA A 117 2.80 -13.21 -11.13
CA ALA A 117 2.96 -14.25 -12.13
C ALA A 117 2.37 -15.58 -11.67
N ASN A 118 2.57 -15.96 -10.40
CA ASN A 118 1.99 -17.19 -9.85
C ASN A 118 0.45 -17.16 -9.89
N ILE A 119 -0.17 -16.05 -9.47
CA ILE A 119 -1.64 -15.95 -9.36
C ILE A 119 -2.29 -15.75 -10.73
N ARG A 120 -1.86 -14.76 -11.52
CA ARG A 120 -2.50 -14.41 -12.81
C ARG A 120 -2.28 -15.47 -13.90
N SER A 121 -1.32 -16.37 -13.72
CA SER A 121 -1.13 -17.50 -14.63
C SER A 121 -2.15 -18.63 -14.37
N GLU A 122 -2.91 -18.57 -13.28
CA GLU A 122 -4.06 -19.42 -13.03
C GLU A 122 -5.31 -18.82 -13.71
N LYS A 123 -6.15 -19.66 -14.31
CA LYS A 123 -7.24 -19.17 -15.17
C LYS A 123 -8.31 -18.45 -14.33
N GLY A 124 -8.71 -17.27 -14.78
CA GLY A 124 -9.79 -16.50 -14.15
C GLY A 124 -9.43 -15.91 -12.78
N LYS A 125 -8.14 -15.88 -12.41
CA LYS A 125 -7.68 -15.21 -11.18
C LYS A 125 -7.18 -13.81 -11.49
N LEU A 126 -7.68 -12.85 -10.71
CA LEU A 126 -7.20 -11.47 -10.74
C LEU A 126 -6.24 -11.23 -9.58
N TYR A 127 -5.25 -10.37 -9.80
CA TYR A 127 -4.34 -9.95 -8.75
C TYR A 127 -4.03 -8.47 -8.80
N PHE A 128 -4.21 -7.81 -7.67
CA PHE A 128 -4.02 -6.38 -7.49
C PHE A 128 -2.93 -6.09 -6.46
N GLN A 129 -2.36 -4.89 -6.48
CA GLN A 129 -1.30 -4.49 -5.57
C GLN A 129 -1.52 -3.07 -5.05
N ILE A 130 -1.19 -2.84 -3.79
CA ILE A 130 -1.15 -1.51 -3.18
C ILE A 130 0.22 -1.30 -2.56
N LEU A 131 0.95 -0.29 -3.02
CA LEU A 131 2.20 0.17 -2.43
C LEU A 131 1.95 1.52 -1.76
N ILE A 132 2.15 1.59 -0.44
CA ILE A 132 2.02 2.81 0.35
C ILE A 132 3.40 3.15 0.92
N ILE A 133 3.83 4.38 0.72
CA ILE A 133 5.16 4.82 1.11
C ILE A 133 5.18 6.30 1.46
N PHE A 134 6.02 6.67 2.43
CA PHE A 134 6.29 8.07 2.73
C PHE A 134 7.36 8.64 1.79
N GLU A 135 7.18 9.86 1.29
CA GLU A 135 8.16 10.55 0.42
C GLU A 135 9.55 10.63 1.07
N GLN A 136 9.56 10.80 2.39
CA GLN A 136 10.76 10.92 3.19
C GLN A 136 10.67 9.91 4.33
N ILE A 137 11.66 9.01 4.41
CA ILE A 137 11.70 7.95 5.41
C ILE A 137 13.08 7.88 6.07
N PRO A 138 13.14 7.52 7.36
CA PRO A 138 14.41 7.29 8.03
C PRO A 138 15.11 6.04 7.47
N TYR A 139 16.44 6.11 7.37
CA TYR A 139 17.28 4.93 7.19
C TYR A 139 17.77 4.40 8.53
N PHE A 140 17.34 3.19 8.87
CA PHE A 140 17.78 2.46 10.06
C PHE A 140 18.82 1.41 9.69
N SER A 141 19.99 1.47 10.35
CA SER A 141 21.00 0.41 10.36
C SER A 141 21.26 -0.02 11.79
N LYS A 142 21.08 -1.32 12.08
CA LYS A 142 21.26 -1.90 13.44
C LYS A 142 20.55 -1.09 14.54
N ASN A 143 19.30 -0.70 14.31
CA ASN A 143 18.46 0.11 15.21
C ASN A 143 18.96 1.55 15.49
N LYS A 144 19.96 2.04 14.76
CA LYS A 144 20.37 3.44 14.77
C LYS A 144 19.91 4.12 13.49
N ILE A 145 19.41 5.36 13.59
CA ILE A 145 19.16 6.18 12.41
C ILE A 145 20.53 6.66 11.95
N SER A 146 20.97 6.25 10.76
CA SER A 146 22.30 6.62 10.28
C SER A 146 22.32 8.03 9.70
N ARG A 147 21.73 9.04 10.38
CA ARG A 147 21.63 10.46 9.95
C ARG A 147 21.28 10.70 8.47
N LYS A 148 20.72 9.70 7.78
CA LYS A 148 20.41 9.71 6.35
C LYS A 148 18.92 9.47 6.23
N TRP A 149 18.20 10.51 5.84
CA TRP A 149 16.82 10.40 5.40
C TRP A 149 16.84 10.01 3.94
N GLU A 150 16.13 8.94 3.60
CA GLU A 150 15.90 8.60 2.21
C GLU A 150 14.79 9.51 1.70
N LYS A 151 15.15 10.41 0.79
CA LYS A 151 14.18 11.18 0.02
C LYS A 151 13.92 10.46 -1.30
N ILE A 152 12.67 10.08 -1.50
CA ILE A 152 12.24 9.40 -2.71
C ILE A 152 12.06 10.44 -3.81
N SER A 153 12.32 10.03 -5.05
CA SER A 153 12.08 10.81 -6.25
C SER A 153 11.27 9.99 -7.26
N TYR A 154 10.67 10.65 -8.25
CA TYR A 154 9.98 9.97 -9.35
C TYR A 154 10.84 8.90 -10.04
N LYS A 155 12.17 9.10 -10.10
CA LYS A 155 13.11 8.15 -10.74
C LYS A 155 13.08 6.77 -10.10
N ASN A 156 12.77 6.69 -8.80
CA ASN A 156 12.63 5.41 -8.09
C ASN A 156 11.42 4.60 -8.57
N PHE A 157 10.46 5.26 -9.24
CA PHE A 157 9.23 4.67 -9.74
C PHE A 157 9.18 4.51 -11.27
N SER A 158 10.23 4.89 -12.00
CA SER A 158 10.28 4.71 -13.47
C SER A 158 10.08 3.25 -13.90
N LYS A 159 10.44 2.27 -13.04
CA LYS A 159 10.14 0.85 -13.27
C LYS A 159 8.64 0.54 -13.31
N TYR A 160 7.82 1.23 -12.51
CA TYR A 160 6.36 1.09 -12.54
C TYR A 160 5.75 1.79 -13.74
N ALA A 161 6.31 2.93 -14.19
CA ALA A 161 5.90 3.56 -15.44
C ALA A 161 6.12 2.62 -16.64
N LYS A 162 7.31 2.01 -16.72
CA LYS A 162 7.61 0.99 -17.75
C LYS A 162 6.66 -0.20 -17.69
N LEU A 163 6.52 -0.82 -16.52
CA LEU A 163 5.57 -1.91 -16.29
C LEU A 163 4.15 -1.52 -16.71
N SER A 164 3.76 -0.25 -16.49
CA SER A 164 2.40 0.18 -16.77
C SER A 164 2.06 0.19 -18.26
N ALA A 165 3.08 0.41 -19.10
CA ALA A 165 2.95 0.46 -20.55
C ALA A 165 2.94 -0.92 -21.22
N ASP A 166 3.32 -1.97 -20.50
CA ASP A 166 3.34 -3.33 -21.03
C ASP A 166 1.92 -3.92 -21.15
N ASP A 167 1.77 -4.89 -22.05
CA ASP A 167 0.51 -5.59 -22.27
C ASP A 167 0.24 -6.65 -21.17
N GLN A 168 -0.80 -6.39 -20.37
CA GLN A 168 -1.24 -7.27 -19.28
C GLN A 168 -1.75 -8.64 -19.76
N ILE A 169 -2.13 -8.77 -21.04
CA ILE A 169 -2.59 -10.03 -21.64
C ILE A 169 -1.38 -10.92 -21.94
N SER A 170 -0.35 -10.35 -22.56
CA SER A 170 0.90 -11.04 -22.90
C SER A 170 1.75 -11.37 -21.67
N PHE A 171 1.74 -10.52 -20.65
CA PHE A 171 2.62 -10.65 -19.49
C PHE A 171 1.85 -10.87 -18.18
N ARG A 172 1.97 -12.09 -17.63
CA ARG A 172 1.30 -12.50 -16.38
C ARG A 172 1.92 -11.93 -15.10
N HIS A 173 3.13 -11.39 -15.16
CA HIS A 173 3.80 -10.77 -14.01
C HIS A 173 3.29 -9.34 -13.71
N ILE A 174 2.47 -8.76 -14.59
CA ILE A 174 1.91 -7.41 -14.41
C ILE A 174 0.61 -7.52 -13.61
N PRO A 175 0.42 -6.86 -12.45
CA PRO A 175 -0.85 -6.92 -11.72
C PRO A 175 -1.98 -6.31 -12.56
N ASP A 176 -3.22 -6.76 -12.37
CA ASP A 176 -4.37 -6.24 -13.11
C ASP A 176 -4.58 -4.73 -12.82
N LYS A 177 -4.30 -4.32 -11.58
CA LYS A 177 -4.12 -2.91 -11.15
C LYS A 177 -3.09 -2.81 -10.02
N ILE A 178 -2.34 -1.71 -10.01
CA ILE A 178 -1.46 -1.29 -8.92
C ILE A 178 -1.90 0.09 -8.45
N LEU A 179 -2.09 0.28 -7.16
CA LEU A 179 -2.15 1.59 -6.54
C LEU A 179 -0.79 1.92 -5.92
N ILE A 180 -0.23 3.06 -6.29
CA ILE A 180 0.95 3.64 -5.65
C ILE A 180 0.49 4.88 -4.88
N VAL A 181 0.58 4.81 -3.57
CA VAL A 181 0.32 5.94 -2.67
C VAL A 181 1.63 6.44 -2.09
N VAL A 182 1.97 7.67 -2.42
CA VAL A 182 3.08 8.39 -1.81
C VAL A 182 2.53 9.46 -0.88
N VAL A 183 2.89 9.39 0.39
CA VAL A 183 2.44 10.30 1.44
C VAL A 183 3.56 11.24 1.81
N ASN A 184 3.28 12.54 1.85
CA ASN A 184 4.16 13.52 2.45
C ASN A 184 3.75 13.72 3.91
N PHE A 185 4.73 13.77 4.82
CA PHE A 185 4.50 14.15 6.21
C PHE A 185 4.70 15.67 6.29
N SER A 186 3.66 16.42 5.94
CA SER A 186 3.71 17.87 5.72
C SER A 186 4.30 18.66 6.89
N CYS A 187 4.05 18.17 8.11
CA CYS A 187 4.53 18.80 9.33
C CYS A 187 5.97 18.48 9.71
N ILE A 188 6.57 17.42 9.16
CA ILE A 188 7.99 17.14 9.32
C ILE A 188 8.67 17.60 8.04
N ASN A 189 8.99 18.89 7.95
CA ASN A 189 9.65 19.46 6.80
C ASN A 189 11.17 19.47 6.98
N LEU A 190 11.89 18.64 6.22
CA LEU A 190 13.35 18.53 6.29
C LEU A 190 14.13 19.76 5.84
N LYS A 191 13.46 20.83 5.40
CA LYS A 191 14.12 22.05 4.90
C LYS A 191 14.04 23.23 5.87
N ASN A 192 13.13 23.20 6.84
CA ASN A 192 12.88 24.34 7.72
C ASN A 192 13.06 23.88 9.17
N ASN A 193 14.27 24.07 9.70
CA ASN A 193 14.53 23.90 11.13
C ASN A 193 13.57 24.82 11.92
N SER A 194 12.72 24.23 12.74
CA SER A 194 11.97 24.93 13.78
C SER A 194 12.31 24.33 15.14
N GLU A 195 11.93 24.99 16.24
CA GLU A 195 12.13 24.47 17.61
C GLU A 195 11.57 23.05 17.82
N HIS A 196 10.66 22.60 16.95
CA HIS A 196 10.02 21.28 16.99
C HIS A 196 10.28 20.43 15.73
N ASN A 197 11.13 20.89 14.80
CA ASN A 197 11.47 20.22 13.54
C ASN A 197 12.97 20.30 13.24
N ASP A 198 13.79 19.93 14.21
CA ASP A 198 15.22 19.77 13.96
C ASP A 198 15.55 18.30 13.73
N ILE A 199 15.74 17.94 12.47
CA ILE A 199 16.11 16.58 12.07
C ILE A 199 17.50 16.20 12.51
N GLU A 200 18.36 17.19 12.76
CA GLU A 200 19.66 16.93 13.35
C GLU A 200 19.52 16.33 14.76
N GLN A 201 18.34 16.44 15.39
CA GLN A 201 18.03 15.85 16.70
C GLN A 201 17.44 14.43 16.62
N ILE A 202 17.20 13.89 15.42
CA ILE A 202 16.67 12.53 15.23
C ILE A 202 17.83 11.54 15.02
N PHE A 203 18.32 10.95 16.12
CA PHE A 203 19.46 10.01 16.11
C PHE A 203 19.04 8.54 16.21
N ASN A 204 17.89 8.29 16.80
CA ASN A 204 17.39 6.95 17.06
C ASN A 204 15.87 6.85 16.85
N PHE A 205 15.35 5.63 16.98
CA PHE A 205 13.92 5.38 16.77
C PHE A 205 13.03 6.12 17.80
N GLU A 206 13.47 6.26 19.05
CA GLU A 206 12.74 6.93 20.12
C GLU A 206 12.59 8.44 19.84
N ASP A 207 13.66 9.08 19.33
CA ASP A 207 13.60 10.49 18.88
C ASP A 207 12.58 10.64 17.75
N TYR A 208 12.66 9.76 16.74
CA TYR A 208 11.75 9.75 15.61
C TYR A 208 10.30 9.52 16.04
N GLN A 209 10.08 8.58 16.96
CA GLN A 209 8.77 8.29 17.54
C GLN A 209 8.20 9.51 18.27
N THR A 210 9.00 10.16 19.11
CA THR A 210 8.58 11.32 19.90
C THR A 210 8.18 12.49 19.01
N ILE A 211 9.06 12.88 18.09
CA ILE A 211 8.82 13.99 17.17
C ILE A 211 7.64 13.67 16.24
N SER A 212 7.58 12.46 15.69
CA SER A 212 6.47 12.06 14.82
C SER A 212 5.13 12.09 15.54
N ASN A 213 5.03 11.56 16.76
CA ASN A 213 3.79 11.59 17.52
C ASN A 213 3.36 13.02 17.84
N PHE A 214 4.30 13.89 18.25
CA PHE A 214 4.01 15.30 18.47
C PHE A 214 3.34 15.95 17.26
N HIS A 215 3.91 15.80 16.07
CA HIS A 215 3.33 16.37 14.85
C HIS A 215 2.02 15.72 14.44
N LEU A 216 1.88 14.40 14.59
CA LEU A 216 0.63 13.69 14.27
C LEU A 216 -0.55 14.12 15.14
N ASP A 217 -0.29 14.62 16.35
CA ASP A 217 -1.30 15.05 17.32
C ASP A 217 -1.59 16.56 17.27
N ASN A 218 -0.59 17.39 16.92
CA ASN A 218 -0.70 18.85 16.99
C ASN A 218 -0.89 19.53 15.63
N CYS A 219 -0.64 18.81 14.52
CA CYS A 219 -0.91 19.36 13.20
C CYS A 219 -2.34 19.14 12.74
N LEU A 220 -2.90 20.17 12.11
CA LEU A 220 -4.23 20.10 11.48
C LEU A 220 -4.26 19.04 10.37
N GLU A 221 -3.27 19.08 9.46
CA GLU A 221 -3.14 18.14 8.34
C GLU A 221 -1.71 17.57 8.33
N PRO A 222 -1.43 16.55 9.17
CA PRO A 222 -0.07 16.03 9.31
C PRO A 222 0.40 15.26 8.07
N LEU A 223 -0.52 14.63 7.34
CA LEU A 223 -0.24 13.82 6.17
C LEU A 223 -1.02 14.36 4.97
N GLU A 224 -0.39 14.34 3.80
CA GLU A 224 -1.00 14.67 2.51
C GLU A 224 -0.49 13.73 1.41
N TYR A 225 -1.20 13.65 0.28
CA TYR A 225 -0.66 12.96 -0.89
C TYR A 225 0.48 13.76 -1.51
N SER A 226 1.63 13.11 -1.68
CA SER A 226 2.82 13.74 -2.27
C SER A 226 2.67 13.90 -3.78
N ASN A 227 3.09 15.06 -4.28
CA ASN A 227 3.19 15.36 -5.71
C ASN A 227 4.51 14.89 -6.34
N VAL A 228 5.35 14.13 -5.62
CA VAL A 228 6.67 13.71 -6.11
C VAL A 228 6.63 12.89 -7.40
N LEU A 229 5.49 12.27 -7.72
CA LEU A 229 5.29 11.47 -8.93
C LEU A 229 4.64 12.23 -10.10
N GLU A 230 4.25 13.49 -9.93
CA GLU A 230 3.70 14.30 -11.01
C GLU A 230 4.57 14.30 -12.29
N PRO A 231 5.92 14.34 -12.22
CA PRO A 231 6.76 14.32 -13.43
C PRO A 231 6.58 13.10 -14.34
N ILE A 232 6.16 11.95 -13.80
CA ILE A 232 5.98 10.70 -14.57
C ILE A 232 4.50 10.35 -14.79
N LYS A 233 3.57 11.18 -14.34
CA LYS A 233 2.13 10.88 -14.37
C LYS A 233 1.60 10.63 -15.79
N ASN A 234 2.16 11.31 -16.79
CA ASN A 234 1.78 11.12 -18.20
C ASN A 234 2.39 9.85 -18.83
N GLU A 235 3.48 9.32 -18.25
CA GLU A 235 4.10 8.06 -18.66
C GLU A 235 3.31 6.86 -18.12
N ILE A 236 2.66 7.03 -16.97
CA ILE A 236 1.85 6.01 -16.31
C ILE A 236 0.61 5.70 -17.14
N LYS A 237 0.40 4.41 -17.41
CA LYS A 237 -0.75 3.88 -18.16
C LYS A 237 -1.69 3.08 -17.26
N ASN A 238 -2.72 2.51 -17.87
CA ASN A 238 -3.93 1.96 -17.23
C ASN A 238 -3.74 0.94 -16.10
N SER A 239 -2.60 0.27 -15.98
CA SER A 239 -2.38 -0.71 -14.91
C SER A 239 -1.89 -0.09 -13.60
N VAL A 240 -1.41 1.16 -13.59
CA VAL A 240 -0.93 1.84 -12.39
C VAL A 240 -1.75 3.11 -12.13
N ILE A 241 -2.12 3.31 -10.86
CA ILE A 241 -2.89 4.45 -10.37
C ILE A 241 -2.06 5.12 -9.26
N ILE A 242 -1.97 6.44 -9.27
CA ILE A 242 -1.15 7.21 -8.32
C ILE A 242 -2.07 8.05 -7.44
N ASN A 243 -1.96 7.88 -6.12
CA ASN A 243 -2.63 8.70 -5.10
C ASN A 243 -4.17 8.85 -5.30
N ASP A 244 -4.79 7.89 -6.00
CA ASP A 244 -6.25 7.89 -6.21
C ASP A 244 -6.83 6.54 -5.81
N TYR A 245 -7.10 6.41 -4.51
CA TYR A 245 -7.67 5.22 -3.93
C TYR A 245 -9.11 5.00 -4.36
N ASP A 246 -9.89 6.07 -4.55
CA ASP A 246 -11.26 5.98 -5.06
C ASP A 246 -11.28 5.33 -6.46
N ASP A 247 -10.48 5.85 -7.40
CA ASP A 247 -10.35 5.30 -8.77
C ASP A 247 -9.83 3.85 -8.76
N PHE A 248 -8.89 3.53 -7.87
CA PHE A 248 -8.42 2.16 -7.70
C PHE A 248 -9.55 1.22 -7.28
N ILE A 249 -10.30 1.56 -6.24
CA ILE A 249 -11.40 0.73 -5.72
C ILE A 249 -12.50 0.56 -6.76
N GLU A 250 -12.87 1.61 -7.49
CA GLU A 250 -13.84 1.55 -8.57
C GLU A 250 -13.40 0.57 -9.67
N ARG A 251 -12.16 0.75 -10.18
CA ARG A 251 -11.66 -0.07 -11.30
C ARG A 251 -11.48 -1.53 -10.94
N ILE A 252 -10.94 -1.85 -9.77
CA ILE A 252 -10.80 -3.27 -9.38
C ILE A 252 -12.17 -3.92 -9.18
N SER A 253 -13.15 -3.18 -8.63
CA SER A 253 -14.50 -3.71 -8.43
C SER A 253 -15.20 -3.97 -9.76
N TYR A 254 -15.01 -3.10 -10.75
CA TYR A 254 -15.46 -3.32 -12.12
C TYR A 254 -14.82 -4.58 -12.74
N LEU A 255 -13.49 -4.73 -12.64
CA LEU A 255 -12.77 -5.90 -13.16
C LEU A 255 -13.22 -7.20 -12.51
N ILE A 256 -13.37 -7.21 -11.18
CA ILE A 256 -13.86 -8.39 -10.42
C ILE A 256 -15.26 -8.79 -10.89
N LYS A 257 -16.19 -7.84 -11.02
CA LYS A 257 -17.55 -8.11 -11.49
C LYS A 257 -17.58 -8.60 -12.95
N GLY A 258 -16.73 -8.03 -13.81
CA GLY A 258 -16.59 -8.43 -15.21
C GLY A 258 -16.03 -9.84 -15.37
N ASN A 259 -15.06 -10.22 -14.55
CA ASN A 259 -14.38 -11.52 -14.61
C ASN A 259 -15.30 -12.70 -14.26
N ILE A 260 -16.44 -12.47 -13.61
CA ILE A 260 -17.45 -13.51 -13.30
C ILE A 260 -18.38 -13.78 -14.50
N LYS A 261 -18.51 -12.81 -15.42
CA LYS A 261 -19.44 -12.91 -16.55
C LYS A 261 -18.87 -13.67 -17.75
N ASN A 262 -17.58 -14.02 -17.70
CA ASN A 262 -16.83 -14.73 -18.74
C ASN A 262 -16.37 -16.10 -18.25
#